data_AF-B8LPS2-F1
#
_entry.id   AF-B8LPS2-F1
#
_cell.length_a   1.000
_cell.length_b   1.000
_cell.length_c   1.000
_cell.angle_alpha   90.00
_cell.angle_beta   90.00
_cell.angle_gamma   90.00
#
_symmetry.space_group_name_H-M   'P 1'
#
loop_
_entity.id
_entity.type
_entity.pdbx_description
1 polymer ?
#
loop_
_entity_poly.entity_id
_entity_poly.type
_entity_poly.pdbx_seq_one_letter_code
_entity_poly.pdbx_strand_id
1 'polypeptide(L)'
;MSLEELGSTVGEEGSVDLVTVAQALHWFDLHTFYGHVKHVLRKPGGVFAAWCYREPVVNPSVDRVFDDLYRASAPFWDPARQIVDDEYATLSFPFRSVVQEGSEEEELTTDPIKFWAKKEMGLDGYMTYLRSWSAYQTANAA
;
A
#
# COMPACT_ATOMS: atom_id res chain seq x y z
N MET A 1 20.84 -0.62 -0.21
CA MET A 1 21.09 -1.11 -1.58
C MET A 1 21.71 0.02 -2.36
N SER A 2 22.87 -0.20 -2.97
CA SER A 2 23.51 0.77 -3.87
C SER A 2 22.87 0.74 -5.27
N LEU A 3 23.17 1.71 -6.13
CA LEU A 3 22.69 1.70 -7.52
C LEU A 3 23.30 0.54 -8.33
N GLU A 4 24.54 0.14 -8.03
CA GLU A 4 25.19 -1.01 -8.66
C GLU A 4 24.47 -2.31 -8.29
N GLU A 5 24.16 -2.49 -7.00
CA GLU A 5 23.37 -3.62 -6.52
C GLU A 5 21.97 -3.60 -7.16
N LEU A 6 21.33 -2.44 -7.26
CA LEU A 6 20.01 -2.28 -7.87
C LEU A 6 20.02 -2.67 -9.36
N GLY A 7 21.03 -2.22 -10.12
CA GLY A 7 21.24 -2.57 -11.53
C GLY A 7 21.35 -4.08 -11.74
N SER A 8 22.19 -4.71 -10.94
CA SER A 8 22.45 -6.16 -11.03
C SER A 8 21.30 -7.06 -10.54
N THR A 9 20.41 -6.56 -9.68
CA THR A 9 19.35 -7.38 -9.05
C THR A 9 17.95 -7.10 -9.58
N VAL A 10 17.64 -5.86 -9.92
CA VAL A 10 16.31 -5.42 -10.36
C VAL A 10 16.32 -5.06 -11.83
N GLY A 11 17.30 -4.25 -12.25
CA GLY A 11 17.41 -3.77 -13.62
C GLY A 11 18.20 -2.47 -13.71
N GLU A 12 18.83 -2.27 -14.87
CA GLU A 12 19.59 -1.07 -15.21
C GLU A 12 18.72 0.20 -15.19
N GLU A 13 19.37 1.36 -15.29
CA GLU A 13 18.66 2.63 -15.38
C GLU A 13 17.65 2.62 -16.55
N GLY A 14 16.40 2.96 -16.25
CA GLY A 14 15.35 3.08 -17.26
C GLY A 14 14.87 1.77 -17.88
N SER A 15 15.17 0.61 -17.28
CA SER A 15 14.80 -0.70 -17.84
C SER A 15 13.44 -1.24 -17.40
N VAL A 16 12.75 -0.57 -16.46
CA VAL A 16 11.51 -1.08 -15.84
C VAL A 16 10.29 -0.27 -16.27
N ASP A 17 9.27 -0.94 -16.82
CA ASP A 17 8.03 -0.28 -17.23
C ASP A 17 7.11 0.08 -16.05
N LEU A 18 7.06 -0.79 -15.03
CA LEU A 18 6.11 -0.69 -13.92
C LEU A 18 6.75 -1.14 -12.61
N VAL A 19 6.66 -0.30 -11.59
CA VAL A 19 6.93 -0.69 -10.19
C VAL A 19 5.62 -0.65 -9.42
N THR A 20 5.36 -1.69 -8.62
CA THR A 20 4.18 -1.73 -7.76
C THR A 20 4.52 -1.96 -6.29
N VAL A 21 3.75 -1.34 -5.41
CA VAL A 21 3.75 -1.66 -3.98
C VAL A 21 2.32 -1.87 -3.53
N ALA A 22 1.96 -3.14 -3.34
CA ALA A 22 0.66 -3.56 -2.84
C ALA A 22 0.74 -3.76 -1.32
N GLN A 23 0.15 -2.84 -0.54
CA GLN A 23 0.04 -2.86 0.92
C GLN A 23 1.27 -2.39 1.72
N ALA A 24 2.50 -2.57 1.23
CA ALA A 24 3.69 -2.50 2.09
C ALA A 24 4.39 -1.13 2.19
N LEU A 25 3.88 -0.08 1.52
CA LEU A 25 4.65 1.17 1.34
C LEU A 25 5.01 1.86 2.65
N HIS A 26 4.16 1.73 3.67
CA HIS A 26 4.35 2.28 5.01
C HIS A 26 5.58 1.72 5.75
N TRP A 27 6.17 0.61 5.29
CA TRP A 27 7.39 0.04 5.86
C TRP A 27 8.69 0.60 5.28
N PHE A 28 8.61 1.40 4.21
CA PHE A 28 9.80 1.76 3.44
C PHE A 28 10.38 3.10 3.86
N ASP A 29 11.71 3.23 3.74
CA ASP A 29 12.36 4.54 3.65
C ASP A 29 12.00 5.17 2.30
N LEU A 30 10.97 6.02 2.29
CA LEU A 30 10.40 6.55 1.06
C LEU A 30 11.37 7.40 0.26
N HIS A 31 12.26 8.14 0.92
CA HIS A 31 13.25 8.97 0.23
C HIS A 31 14.19 8.10 -0.62
N THR A 32 14.78 7.08 0.00
CA THR A 32 15.69 6.14 -0.67
C THR A 32 14.94 5.31 -1.71
N PHE A 33 13.77 4.78 -1.33
CA PHE A 33 12.94 3.96 -2.20
C PHE A 33 12.52 4.72 -3.46
N TYR A 34 12.01 5.95 -3.35
CA TYR A 34 11.63 6.74 -4.51
C TYR A 34 12.82 7.10 -5.40
N GLY A 35 14.02 7.27 -4.83
CA GLY A 35 15.26 7.41 -5.60
C GLY A 35 15.51 6.20 -6.49
N HIS A 36 15.38 4.98 -5.94
CA HIS A 36 15.51 3.75 -6.70
C HIS A 36 14.43 3.58 -7.76
N VAL A 37 13.16 3.86 -7.42
CA VAL A 37 12.05 3.82 -8.38
C VAL A 37 12.32 4.75 -9.56
N LYS A 38 12.76 5.99 -9.30
CA LYS A 38 13.09 6.97 -10.36
C LYS A 38 14.29 6.56 -11.22
N HIS A 39 15.20 5.76 -10.67
CA HIS A 39 16.35 5.25 -11.40
C HIS A 39 15.92 4.15 -12.38
N VAL A 40 15.21 3.13 -11.90
CA VAL A 40 14.88 1.95 -12.72
C VAL A 40 13.73 2.20 -13.70
N LEU A 41 12.81 3.11 -13.38
CA LEU A 41 11.66 3.37 -14.25
C LEU A 41 12.09 3.92 -15.61
N ARG A 42 11.55 3.34 -16.68
CA ARG A 42 11.75 3.79 -18.05
C ARG A 42 11.38 5.26 -18.21
N LYS A 43 12.12 5.95 -19.06
CA LYS A 43 11.93 7.36 -19.39
C LYS A 43 11.82 7.50 -20.93
N PRO A 44 10.69 7.98 -21.48
CA PRO A 44 9.44 8.33 -20.82
C PRO A 44 8.52 7.11 -20.54
N GLY A 45 7.52 7.31 -19.68
CA GLY A 45 6.34 6.45 -19.59
C GLY A 45 6.40 5.30 -18.58
N GLY A 46 7.42 5.22 -17.73
CA GLY A 46 7.45 4.30 -16.60
C GLY A 46 6.44 4.71 -15.53
N VAL A 47 5.77 3.74 -14.91
CA VAL A 47 4.72 3.97 -13.92
C VAL A 47 5.11 3.39 -12.57
N PHE A 48 4.89 4.16 -11.51
CA PHE A 48 4.87 3.66 -10.15
C PHE A 48 3.43 3.66 -9.64
N ALA A 49 2.94 2.50 -9.20
CA ALA A 49 1.61 2.36 -8.63
C ALA A 49 1.70 1.78 -7.21
N ALA A 50 1.25 2.54 -6.22
CA ALA A 50 1.12 2.07 -4.85
C ALA A 50 -0.35 2.06 -4.44
N TRP A 51 -0.75 1.01 -3.73
CA TRP A 51 -2.09 0.93 -3.16
C TRP A 51 -2.05 0.21 -1.82
N CYS A 52 -3.07 0.45 -1.02
CA CYS A 52 -3.35 -0.33 0.18
C CYS A 52 -4.83 -0.66 0.24
N TYR A 53 -5.17 -1.60 1.11
CA TYR A 53 -6.52 -1.89 1.55
C TYR A 53 -6.56 -1.78 3.07
N ARG A 54 -7.73 -1.40 3.58
CA ARG A 54 -8.01 -1.34 5.01
C ARG A 54 -8.91 -2.50 5.41
N GLU A 55 -9.78 -2.26 6.39
CA GLU A 55 -10.70 -3.24 6.94
C GLU A 55 -11.71 -3.71 5.88
N PRO A 56 -12.02 -5.02 5.79
CA PRO A 56 -13.08 -5.50 4.93
C PRO A 56 -14.45 -5.10 5.49
N VAL A 57 -15.32 -4.61 4.63
CA VAL A 57 -16.74 -4.36 4.94
C VAL A 57 -17.56 -5.57 4.53
N VAL A 58 -18.33 -6.14 5.46
CA VAL A 58 -19.12 -7.36 5.24
C VAL A 58 -20.60 -7.07 5.39
N ASN A 59 -21.05 -6.75 6.61
CA ASN A 59 -22.41 -6.34 6.93
C ASN A 59 -22.45 -5.79 8.38
N PRO A 60 -23.50 -5.05 8.78
CA PRO A 60 -23.52 -4.34 10.06
C PRO A 60 -23.29 -5.20 11.31
N SER A 61 -23.67 -6.49 11.31
CA SER A 61 -23.48 -7.35 12.49
C SER A 61 -22.05 -7.86 12.60
N VAL A 62 -21.42 -8.21 11.48
CA VAL A 62 -20.02 -8.64 11.44
C VAL A 62 -19.09 -7.45 11.67
N ASP A 63 -19.36 -6.32 11.00
CA ASP A 63 -18.51 -5.12 11.06
C ASP A 63 -18.43 -4.56 12.49
N ARG A 64 -19.52 -4.65 13.26
CA ARG A 64 -19.53 -4.24 14.67
C ARG A 64 -18.56 -5.05 15.54
N VAL A 65 -18.54 -6.38 15.37
CA VAL A 65 -17.64 -7.27 16.12
C VAL A 65 -16.20 -7.05 15.68
N PHE A 66 -16.00 -6.84 14.38
CA PHE A 66 -14.71 -6.50 13.82
C PHE A 66 -14.16 -5.20 14.42
N ASP A 67 -14.96 -4.14 14.50
CA ASP A 67 -14.56 -2.85 15.05
C ASP A 67 -14.13 -2.95 16.51
N ASP A 68 -14.84 -3.75 17.31
CA ASP A 68 -14.48 -4.04 18.70
C ASP A 68 -13.11 -4.75 18.78
N LEU A 69 -12.90 -5.76 17.93
CA LEU A 69 -11.61 -6.47 17.85
C LEU A 69 -10.48 -5.53 17.40
N TYR A 70 -10.71 -4.70 16.38
CA TYR A 70 -9.71 -3.79 15.85
C TYR A 70 -9.29 -2.78 16.93
N ARG A 71 -10.25 -2.16 17.63
CA ARG A 71 -9.96 -1.29 18.78
C ARG A 71 -9.18 -2.01 19.88
N ALA A 72 -9.57 -3.23 20.23
CA ALA A 72 -8.88 -4.01 21.25
C ALA A 72 -7.44 -4.37 20.85
N SER A 73 -7.17 -4.48 19.54
CA SER A 73 -5.83 -4.76 19.00
C SER A 73 -4.90 -3.54 18.93
N ALA A 74 -5.41 -2.33 19.20
CA ALA A 74 -4.64 -1.07 19.12
C ALA A 74 -3.24 -1.11 19.75
N PRO A 75 -3.03 -1.70 20.96
CA PRO A 75 -1.71 -1.76 21.58
C PRO A 75 -0.66 -2.60 20.84
N PHE A 76 -1.08 -3.44 19.90
CA PHE A 76 -0.21 -4.40 19.20
C PHE A 76 0.13 -3.97 17.77
N TRP A 77 -0.45 -2.88 17.28
CA TRP A 77 -0.14 -2.35 15.96
C TRP A 77 1.13 -1.49 16.00
N ASP A 78 1.93 -1.60 14.93
CA ASP A 78 3.05 -0.70 14.72
C ASP A 78 2.53 0.72 14.35
N PRO A 79 3.14 1.81 14.85
CA PRO A 79 2.75 3.17 14.50
C PRO A 79 2.71 3.46 12.99
N ALA A 80 3.56 2.80 12.19
CA ALA A 80 3.56 2.94 10.73
C ALA A 80 2.22 2.52 10.09
N ARG A 81 1.39 1.72 10.79
CA ARG A 81 0.06 1.29 10.32
C ARG A 81 -0.89 2.48 10.09
N GLN A 82 -0.70 3.60 10.79
CA GLN A 82 -1.50 4.81 10.63
C GLN A 82 -1.49 5.33 9.19
N ILE A 83 -0.35 5.19 8.48
CA ILE A 83 -0.22 5.61 7.08
C ILE A 83 -1.20 4.87 6.17
N VAL A 84 -1.49 3.59 6.47
CA VAL A 84 -2.50 2.81 5.74
C VAL A 84 -3.91 3.17 6.19
N ASP A 85 -4.12 3.51 7.46
CA ASP A 85 -5.44 3.97 7.96
C ASP A 85 -5.86 5.31 7.31
N ASP A 86 -4.87 6.16 7.07
CA ASP A 86 -4.97 7.43 6.33
C ASP A 86 -5.04 7.23 4.80
N GLU A 87 -5.14 5.98 4.32
CA GLU A 87 -5.27 5.63 2.91
C GLU A 87 -4.14 6.17 2.02
N TYR A 88 -2.93 6.33 2.58
CA TYR A 88 -1.79 7.00 1.94
C TYR A 88 -1.98 8.49 1.60
N ALA A 89 -3.06 9.13 2.03
CA ALA A 89 -3.34 10.54 1.72
C ALA A 89 -2.31 11.52 2.33
N THR A 90 -1.59 11.08 3.37
CA THR A 90 -0.57 11.87 4.06
C THR A 90 0.84 11.69 3.50
N LEU A 91 1.04 10.77 2.55
CA LEU A 91 2.35 10.49 1.98
C LEU A 91 2.76 11.57 0.98
N SER A 92 4.02 12.01 1.07
CA SER A 92 4.63 12.71 -0.06
C SER A 92 4.78 11.73 -1.23
N PHE A 93 4.23 12.09 -2.39
CA PHE A 93 4.28 11.27 -3.60
C PHE A 93 4.92 12.07 -4.75
N PRO A 94 6.26 12.07 -4.88
CA PRO A 94 7.00 12.98 -5.76
C PRO A 94 7.10 12.43 -7.19
N PHE A 95 5.98 11.97 -7.75
CA PHE A 95 5.83 11.48 -9.11
C PHE A 95 4.76 12.29 -9.83
N ARG A 96 4.87 12.37 -11.16
CA ARG A 96 3.81 12.98 -11.97
C ARG A 96 2.59 12.04 -11.97
N SER A 97 1.41 12.61 -11.76
CA SER A 97 0.16 11.86 -11.90
C SER A 97 0.02 11.28 -13.31
N VAL A 98 -0.54 10.08 -13.42
CA VAL A 98 -0.89 9.49 -14.71
C VAL A 98 -2.13 10.21 -15.21
N VAL A 99 -2.03 10.84 -16.38
CA VAL A 99 -3.17 11.51 -17.03
C VAL A 99 -4.28 10.47 -17.21
N GLN A 100 -5.42 10.69 -16.56
CA GLN A 100 -6.61 9.91 -16.85
C GLN A 100 -7.09 10.32 -18.25
N GLU A 101 -7.42 9.37 -19.13
CA GLU A 101 -7.94 9.71 -20.46
C GLU A 101 -9.11 10.71 -20.34
N GLY A 102 -8.94 11.90 -20.91
CA GLY A 102 -9.93 12.98 -20.87
C GLY A 102 -9.75 14.05 -19.77
N SER A 103 -8.74 13.93 -18.90
CA SER A 103 -8.40 14.97 -17.90
C SER A 103 -7.58 16.12 -18.49
N GLU A 104 -7.89 17.35 -18.10
CA GLU A 104 -7.08 18.53 -18.42
C GLU A 104 -5.82 18.59 -17.55
N GLU A 105 -4.74 19.22 -18.01
CA GLU A 105 -3.46 19.26 -17.24
C GLU A 105 -3.59 19.90 -15.85
N GLU A 106 -4.63 20.73 -15.64
CA GLU A 106 -4.93 21.39 -14.37
C GLU A 106 -5.64 20.47 -13.34
N GLU A 107 -6.14 19.30 -13.74
CA GLU A 107 -6.80 18.31 -12.87
C GLU A 107 -5.85 17.22 -12.34
N LEU A 108 -4.55 17.31 -12.66
CA LEU A 108 -3.57 16.29 -12.29
C LEU A 108 -3.29 16.31 -10.79
N THR A 109 -3.98 15.44 -10.04
CA THR A 109 -3.70 15.14 -8.63
C THR A 109 -2.97 13.81 -8.48
N THR A 110 -2.11 13.71 -7.46
CA THR A 110 -1.53 12.44 -6.99
C THR A 110 -2.30 11.87 -5.80
N ASP A 111 -3.45 12.44 -5.47
CA ASP A 111 -4.28 11.96 -4.37
C ASP A 111 -4.73 10.51 -4.60
N PRO A 112 -4.84 9.69 -3.54
CA PRO A 112 -5.28 8.32 -3.67
C PRO A 112 -6.68 8.21 -4.30
N ILE A 113 -6.77 7.40 -5.36
CA ILE A 113 -8.05 7.04 -5.98
C ILE A 113 -8.63 5.83 -5.24
N LYS A 114 -9.92 5.90 -4.88
CA LYS A 114 -10.62 4.81 -4.20
C LYS A 114 -11.20 3.81 -5.19
N PHE A 115 -10.92 2.53 -4.93
CA PHE A 115 -11.52 1.40 -5.65
C PHE A 115 -11.74 0.24 -4.67
N TRP A 116 -12.50 -0.76 -5.12
CA TRP A 116 -12.94 -1.87 -4.28
C TRP A 116 -12.49 -3.19 -4.88
N ALA A 117 -11.93 -4.06 -4.03
CA ALA A 117 -11.80 -5.47 -4.33
C ALA A 117 -12.91 -6.23 -3.57
N LYS A 118 -13.50 -7.24 -4.20
CA LYS A 118 -14.50 -8.11 -3.58
C LYS A 118 -13.97 -9.54 -3.55
N LYS A 119 -14.18 -10.22 -2.43
CA LYS A 119 -13.82 -11.62 -2.25
C LYS A 119 -14.88 -12.33 -1.44
N GLU A 120 -15.35 -13.47 -1.93
CA GLU A 120 -16.21 -14.36 -1.15
C GLU A 120 -15.37 -15.20 -0.21
N MET A 121 -15.78 -15.25 1.06
CA MET A 121 -15.07 -15.98 2.11
C MET A 121 -16.07 -16.64 3.05
N GLY A 122 -15.82 -17.91 3.37
CA GLY A 122 -16.46 -18.55 4.53
C GLY A 122 -15.83 -18.08 5.84
N LEU A 123 -16.43 -18.49 6.97
CA LEU A 123 -15.96 -18.11 8.30
C LEU A 123 -14.49 -18.46 8.54
N ASP A 124 -14.05 -19.67 8.17
CA ASP A 124 -12.66 -20.11 8.35
C ASP A 124 -11.68 -19.26 7.55
N GLY A 125 -12.08 -18.85 6.34
CA GLY A 125 -11.30 -17.92 5.53
C GLY A 125 -11.17 -16.57 6.21
N TYR A 126 -12.26 -16.05 6.77
CA TYR A 126 -12.26 -14.77 7.48
C TYR A 126 -11.39 -14.81 8.74
N MET A 127 -11.47 -15.91 9.51
CA MET A 127 -10.61 -16.14 10.67
C MET A 127 -9.13 -16.25 10.27
N THR A 128 -8.84 -16.86 9.12
CA THR A 128 -7.47 -16.92 8.58
C THR A 128 -6.94 -15.52 8.23
N TYR A 129 -7.78 -14.67 7.64
CA TYR A 129 -7.44 -13.27 7.39
C TYR A 129 -7.14 -12.49 8.68
N LEU A 130 -7.98 -12.63 9.71
CA LEU A 130 -7.73 -11.96 11.01
C LEU A 130 -6.41 -12.43 11.65
N ARG A 131 -6.11 -13.73 11.55
CA ARG A 131 -4.84 -14.28 12.07
C ARG A 131 -3.61 -13.83 11.29
N SER A 132 -3.75 -13.35 10.06
CA SER A 132 -2.60 -12.86 9.29
C SER A 132 -2.21 -11.42 9.62
N TRP A 133 -2.93 -10.75 10.52
CA TRP A 133 -2.59 -9.39 10.95
C TRP A 133 -1.29 -9.37 11.75
N SER A 134 -0.45 -8.36 11.51
CA SER A 134 0.75 -8.15 12.31
C SER A 134 0.40 -7.97 13.80
N ALA A 135 -0.63 -7.20 14.13
CA ALA A 135 -1.08 -7.05 15.52
C ALA A 135 -1.54 -8.36 16.16
N TYR A 136 -2.19 -9.25 15.41
CA TYR A 136 -2.54 -10.57 15.93
C TYR A 136 -1.27 -11.38 16.27
N GLN A 137 -0.28 -11.38 15.37
CA GLN A 137 0.98 -12.09 15.59
C GLN A 137 1.75 -11.52 16.79
N THR A 138 1.81 -10.19 16.93
CA THR A 138 2.42 -9.53 18.09
C THR A 138 1.69 -9.90 19.39
N ALA A 139 0.36 -9.86 19.41
CA ALA A 139 -0.43 -10.21 20.60
C ALA A 139 -0.30 -11.69 20.98
N ASN A 140 -0.22 -12.59 20.00
CA ASN A 140 -0.09 -14.04 20.23
C ASN A 140 1.32 -14.44 20.70
N ALA A 141 2.32 -13.60 20.44
CA ALA A 141 3.70 -13.82 20.88
C ALA A 141 4.01 -13.22 22.27
N ALA A 142 3.09 -12.42 22.83
CA ALA A 142 3.20 -11.79 24.15
C ALA A 142 2.68 -12.69 25.27
#